data_AF-A0A5M4B1M3-F1
#
_entry.id   AF-A0A5M4B1M3-F1
#
_cell.length_a   1.000
_cell.length_b   1.000
_cell.length_c   1.000
_cell.angle_alpha   90.00
_cell.angle_beta   90.00
_cell.angle_gamma   90.00
#
_symmetry.space_group_name_H-M   'P 1'
#
loop_
_entity.id
_entity.type
_entity.pdbx_description
1 polymer ?
#
loop_
_entity_poly.entity_id
_entity_poly.type
_entity_poly.pdbx_seq_one_letter_code
_entity_poly.pdbx_strand_id
1 'polypeptide(L)' 'MKTTKTNWINHPSKKQLILLTTIWILGVVLLVISMTNLFKESIFQGKYVLIYFLLIGSMVAIVRLYRNYYKNA' A
#
# COMPACT_ATOMS: atom_id res chain seq x y z
N MET A 1 22.76 -7.77 25.58
CA MET A 1 22.19 -8.50 24.42
C MET A 1 21.76 -7.45 23.39
N LYS A 2 22.48 -7.29 22.26
CA LYS A 2 22.07 -6.36 21.20
C LYS A 2 20.81 -6.94 20.56
N THR A 3 19.65 -6.37 20.86
CA THR A 3 18.41 -6.70 20.15
C THR A 3 18.54 -6.16 18.73
N THR A 4 19.11 -6.97 17.83
CA THR A 4 19.09 -6.68 16.40
C THR A 4 17.63 -6.58 16.01
N LYS A 5 17.11 -5.34 15.93
CA LYS A 5 15.73 -5.04 15.58
C LYS A 5 15.50 -5.65 14.20
N THR A 6 14.92 -6.83 14.16
CA THR A 6 14.66 -7.53 12.90
C THR A 6 13.69 -6.67 12.11
N ASN A 7 14.18 -6.09 11.01
CA ASN A 7 13.36 -5.24 10.14
C ASN A 7 12.30 -6.12 9.49
N TRP A 8 11.08 -6.11 10.05
CA TRP A 8 9.92 -6.85 9.55
C TRP A 8 9.54 -6.47 8.10
N ILE A 9 9.97 -5.30 7.64
CA ILE A 9 9.83 -4.88 6.23
C ILE A 9 10.76 -5.69 5.31
N ASN A 10 11.93 -6.09 5.80
CA ASN A 10 12.88 -6.90 5.05
C ASN A 10 12.55 -8.40 5.16
N HIS A 11 12.00 -8.84 6.31
CA HIS A 11 11.56 -10.22 6.53
C HIS A 11 10.09 -10.27 6.97
N PRO A 12 9.14 -9.93 6.07
CA PRO A 12 7.72 -9.97 6.42
C PRO A 12 7.25 -11.43 6.56
N SER A 13 6.44 -11.72 7.57
CA SER A 13 5.72 -12.99 7.64
C SER A 13 4.52 -13.01 6.67
N LYS A 14 4.08 -14.20 6.24
CA LYS A 14 2.86 -14.37 5.41
C LYS A 14 1.65 -13.61 5.98
N LYS A 15 1.46 -13.69 7.30
CA LYS A 15 0.35 -13.04 8.01
C LYS A 15 0.44 -11.51 7.93
N GLN A 16 1.63 -10.95 8.12
CA GLN A 16 1.87 -9.50 8.01
C GLN A 16 1.68 -9.00 6.57
N LEU A 17 2.12 -9.76 5.57
CA LEU A 17 1.91 -9.44 4.16
C LEU A 17 0.42 -9.37 3.81
N ILE A 18 -0.35 -10.40 4.22
CA ILE A 18 -1.81 -10.44 3.99
C ILE A 18 -2.49 -9.26 4.68
N LEU A 19 -2.21 -9.04 5.97
CA LEU A 19 -2.83 -7.97 6.74
C LEU A 19 -2.53 -6.57 6.16
N LEU A 20 -1.27 -6.30 5.80
CA LEU A 20 -0.89 -5.02 5.20
C LEU A 20 -1.53 -4.83 3.81
N THR A 21 -1.61 -5.91 3.02
CA THR A 21 -2.27 -5.86 1.71
C THR A 21 -3.77 -5.57 1.86
N THR A 22 -4.44 -6.22 2.81
CA THR A 22 -5.88 -5.97 3.08
C THR A 22 -6.12 -4.52 3.50
N ILE A 23 -5.32 -3.99 4.43
CA ILE A 23 -5.42 -2.59 4.87
C ILE A 23 -5.16 -1.63 3.70
N TRP A 24 -4.16 -1.93 2.87
CA TRP A 24 -3.84 -1.13 1.70
C TRP A 24 -5.00 -1.10 0.69
N ILE A 25 -5.61 -2.26 0.38
CA ILE A 25 -6.77 -2.33 -0.52
C ILE A 25 -7.94 -1.50 0.04
N LEU A 26 -8.26 -1.64 1.33
CA LEU A 26 -9.32 -0.85 1.97
C LEU A 26 -9.04 0.66 1.87
N GLY A 27 -7.78 1.07 2.11
CA GLY A 27 -7.37 2.46 2.00
C GLY A 27 -7.50 3.00 0.56
N VAL A 28 -7.08 2.23 -0.44
CA VAL A 28 -7.21 2.59 -1.86
C VAL A 28 -8.67 2.73 -2.26
N VAL A 29 -9.53 1.80 -1.86
CA VAL A 29 -10.97 1.84 -2.15
C VAL A 29 -11.62 3.08 -1.55
N LEU A 30 -11.34 3.38 -0.27
CA LEU A 30 -11.85 4.61 0.38
C LEU A 30 -11.38 5.87 -0.34
N LEU A 31 -10.12 5.92 -0.75
CA LEU A 31 -9.54 7.03 -1.49
C LEU A 31 -10.24 7.24 -2.83
N VAL A 32 -10.45 6.17 -3.59
CA VAL A 32 -11.13 6.21 -4.89
C VAL A 32 -12.59 6.67 -4.73
N ILE A 33 -13.30 6.15 -3.73
CA ILE A 33 -14.68 6.57 -3.44
C ILE A 33 -14.74 8.05 -3.07
N SER A 34 -13.81 8.51 -2.24
CA SER A 34 -13.70 9.91 -1.81
C SER A 34 -13.42 10.84 -2.99
N MET A 35 -12.52 10.46 -3.90
CA MET A 35 -12.21 11.25 -5.09
C MET A 35 -13.38 11.32 -6.09
N THR A 36 -14.10 10.22 -6.24
CA THR A 36 -15.14 10.09 -7.26
C THR A 36 -16.52 10.50 -6.77
N ASN A 37 -16.66 10.95 -5.51
CA ASN A 37 -17.97 11.19 -4.89
C ASN A 37 -18.92 9.99 -5.12
N LEU A 38 -18.48 8.78 -4.72
CA LEU A 38 -19.16 7.51 -4.97
C LEU A 38 -19.35 7.20 -6.48
N PHE A 39 -18.28 7.34 -7.27
CA PHE A 39 -18.27 7.07 -8.73
C PHE A 39 -19.14 8.02 -9.58
N LYS A 40 -19.57 9.15 -9.02
CA LYS A 40 -20.29 10.20 -9.76
C LYS A 40 -19.37 11.10 -10.58
N GLU A 41 -18.13 11.27 -10.12
CA GLU A 41 -17.08 12.05 -10.78
C GLU A 41 -15.99 11.14 -11.34
N SER A 42 -15.30 11.62 -12.38
CA SER A 42 -14.14 10.94 -12.95
C SER A 42 -13.01 10.79 -11.93
N ILE A 43 -12.36 9.62 -11.91
CA ILE A 43 -11.12 9.40 -11.14
C ILE A 43 -9.93 10.21 -11.67
N PHE A 44 -10.00 10.78 -12.88
CA PHE A 44 -8.91 11.51 -13.54
C PHE A 44 -9.19 13.01 -13.56
N GLN A 45 -9.05 13.66 -12.39
CA GLN A 45 -9.21 15.09 -12.24
C GLN A 45 -7.90 15.71 -11.74
N GLY A 46 -7.47 16.81 -12.38
CA GLY A 46 -6.21 17.49 -12.03
C GLY A 46 -6.12 17.97 -10.59
N LYS A 47 -7.25 18.15 -9.88
CA LYS A 47 -7.26 18.48 -8.44
C LYS A 47 -6.69 17.37 -7.54
N TYR A 48 -6.61 16.13 -8.02
CA TYR A 48 -6.18 14.97 -7.22
C TYR A 48 -4.76 14.49 -7.52
N VAL A 49 -3.92 15.32 -8.14
CA VAL A 49 -2.52 14.96 -8.48
C VAL A 49 -1.73 14.43 -7.27
N LEU A 50 -1.88 15.07 -6.11
CA LEU A 50 -1.24 14.65 -4.86
C LEU A 50 -1.69 13.24 -4.41
N ILE A 51 -2.97 12.91 -4.65
CA ILE A 51 -3.53 11.60 -4.33
C ILE A 51 -3.01 10.53 -5.29
N TYR A 52 -2.81 10.85 -6.57
CA TYR A 52 -2.18 9.91 -7.51
C TYR A 52 -0.74 9.57 -7.10
N PHE A 53 0.03 10.56 -6.64
CA PHE A 53 1.36 10.31 -6.10
C PHE A 53 1.31 9.39 -4.87
N LEU A 54 0.34 9.60 -3.97
CA LEU A 54 0.13 8.74 -2.82
C LEU A 54 -0.24 7.30 -3.22
N LEU A 55 -1.13 7.15 -4.21
CA LEU A 55 -1.51 5.84 -4.76
C LEU A 55 -0.31 5.10 -5.35
N ILE A 56 0.46 5.76 -6.24
CA ILE A 56 1.65 5.17 -6.85
C ILE A 56 2.70 4.83 -5.79
N GLY A 57 2.97 5.75 -4.86
CA GLY A 57 3.94 5.52 -3.79
C GLY A 57 3.57 4.35 -2.88
N SER A 58 2.29 4.24 -2.51
CA SER A 58 1.80 3.13 -1.70
C SER A 58 1.84 1.79 -2.46
N MET A 59 1.55 1.80 -3.77
CA MET A 59 1.69 0.62 -4.63
C MET A 59 3.15 0.15 -4.68
N VAL A 60 4.12 1.06 -4.85
CA VAL A 60 5.55 0.73 -4.84
C VAL A 60 5.97 0.12 -3.50
N ALA A 61 5.46 0.64 -2.39
CA ALA A 61 5.73 0.09 -1.06
C ALA A 61 5.23 -1.35 -0.90
N ILE A 62 4.00 -1.65 -1.37
CA ILE A 62 3.45 -3.01 -1.37
C ILE A 62 4.27 -3.92 -2.27
N VAL A 63 4.59 -3.51 -3.50
CA VAL A 63 5.42 -4.29 -4.43
C VAL A 63 6.78 -4.61 -3.81
N ARG A 64 7.40 -3.65 -3.12
CA ARG A 64 8.66 -3.87 -2.39
C ARG A 64 8.48 -4.89 -1.27
N LEU A 65 7.38 -4.85 -0.52
CA LEU A 65 7.07 -5.82 0.54
C LEU A 65 6.93 -7.24 -0.03
N TYR A 66 6.22 -7.39 -1.15
CA TYR A 66 6.07 -8.68 -1.85
C TYR A 66 7.42 -9.19 -2.37
N ARG A 67 8.24 -8.32 -2.99
CA ARG A 67 9.60 -8.70 -3.44
C ARG A 67 10.47 -9.17 -2.28
N ASN A 68 10.43 -8.46 -1.15
CA ASN A 68 11.16 -8.84 0.07
C ASN A 68 10.67 -10.17 0.66
N TYR A 69 9.36 -10.42 0.61
CA TYR A 69 8.78 -11.69 1.02
C TYR A 69 9.29 -12.84 0.14
N TYR A 70 9.19 -12.73 -1.19
CA TYR A 70 9.63 -13.79 -2.11
C TYR A 70 11.15 -14.01 -2.11
N LYS A 71 11.94 -12.95 -1.88
CA LYS A 71 13.41 -13.07 -1.83
C LYS A 71 13.90 -13.83 -0.59
N ASN A 72 13.12 -13.82 0.49
CA ASN A 72 13.50 -14.39 1.79
C ASN A 72 12.62 -15.59 2.21
N ALA A 73 11.70 -16.02 1.35
CA ALA A 73 10.87 -17.22 1.51
C ALA A 73 11.58 -18.44 0.91
#